data_AF-A0A1J4NPP8-F1
#
_entry.id   AF-A0A1J4NPP8-F1
#
_cell.length_a   1.000
_cell.length_b   1.000
_cell.length_c   1.000
_cell.angle_alpha   90.00
_cell.angle_beta   90.00
_cell.angle_gamma   90.00
#
_symmetry.space_group_name_H-M   'P 1'
#
loop_
_entity.id
_entity.type
_entity.pdbx_description
1 polymer ?
#
loop_
_entity_poly.entity_id
_entity_poly.type
_entity_poly.pdbx_seq_one_letter_code
_entity_poly.pdbx_strand_id
1 'polypeptide(L)'
;MSSEIYFSNNYRDLCVRDGTGAGFQFEFSCARCYDTWRSPFEPYGGERAATWLGKGVDAAWGLLGRTGTGLSSAADGLAGAGWGRSRDTAFQRAIDNAQGHFNRCARCTDYVCGRCWNAAQGLCLRCAPDTAAEAMAAQQRGLNDMASQRAYAAGQQAGQSYDPNTPRQLVCPNCRTETRGAAFCSGCGYHLAQSPQCSSCSAALPEGAAFCPGCGTRR
;
A
#
# COMPACT_ATOMS: atom_id res chain seq x y z
N MET A 1 11.42 23.88 -29.85
CA MET A 1 11.68 24.22 -28.44
C MET A 1 10.69 23.43 -27.63
N SER A 2 11.15 22.34 -27.01
CA SER A 2 10.32 21.53 -26.12
C SER A 2 10.03 22.39 -24.89
N SER A 3 8.83 22.95 -24.81
CA SER A 3 8.37 23.65 -23.61
C SER A 3 8.44 22.64 -22.46
N GLU A 4 9.35 22.84 -21.53
CA GLU A 4 9.53 21.95 -20.40
C GLU A 4 8.27 22.03 -19.53
N ILE A 5 7.54 20.92 -19.47
CA ILE A 5 6.26 20.84 -18.76
C ILE A 5 6.56 20.51 -17.30
N TYR A 6 6.50 21.51 -16.43
CA TYR A 6 6.69 21.33 -14.99
C TYR A 6 5.35 21.09 -14.30
N PHE A 7 5.04 19.82 -14.06
CA PHE A 7 3.98 19.41 -13.14
C PHE A 7 4.56 18.36 -12.19
N SER A 8 4.15 18.39 -10.91
CA SER A 8 4.65 17.45 -9.91
C SER A 8 4.40 16.00 -10.33
N ASN A 9 5.13 15.05 -9.73
CA ASN A 9 5.05 13.62 -10.03
C ASN A 9 3.72 12.93 -9.60
N ASN A 10 2.71 13.70 -9.20
CA ASN A 10 1.42 13.25 -8.68
C ASN A 10 0.37 13.10 -9.80
N TYR A 11 0.77 12.57 -10.96
CA TYR A 11 -0.15 12.26 -12.05
C TYR A 11 0.08 10.85 -12.59
N ARG A 12 -0.96 10.30 -13.22
CA ARG A 12 -0.96 9.02 -13.91
C ARG A 12 -1.40 9.22 -15.35
N ASP A 13 -0.62 8.66 -16.26
CA ASP A 13 -0.96 8.60 -17.68
C ASP A 13 -1.98 7.48 -17.91
N LEU A 14 -3.16 7.82 -18.45
CA LEU A 14 -4.22 6.89 -18.83
C LEU A 14 -4.46 6.91 -20.35
N CYS A 15 -3.51 7.43 -21.13
CA CYS A 15 -3.63 7.49 -22.57
C CYS A 15 -3.62 6.09 -23.18
N VAL A 16 -4.51 5.87 -24.14
CA VAL A 16 -4.63 4.62 -24.90
C VAL A 16 -4.26 4.91 -26.33
N ARG A 17 -3.20 4.26 -26.83
CA ARG A 17 -2.69 4.50 -28.18
C ARG A 17 -3.59 3.92 -29.25
N ASP A 18 -3.91 2.64 -29.12
CA ASP A 18 -4.54 1.87 -30.19
C ASP A 18 -6.00 1.50 -29.86
N GLY A 19 -6.84 1.37 -30.89
CA GLY A 19 -8.20 0.82 -30.79
C GLY A 19 -9.35 1.83 -30.67
N THR A 20 -10.58 1.36 -30.44
CA THR A 20 -11.79 2.21 -30.45
C THR A 20 -11.81 3.25 -29.31
N GLY A 21 -11.08 2.97 -28.23
CA GLY A 21 -10.86 3.87 -27.09
C GLY A 21 -9.61 4.74 -27.20
N ALA A 22 -8.95 4.81 -28.37
CA ALA A 22 -7.73 5.59 -28.52
C ALA A 22 -7.94 7.07 -28.17
N GLY A 23 -7.09 7.60 -27.30
CA GLY A 23 -7.22 8.96 -26.79
C GLY A 23 -6.32 9.27 -25.61
N PHE A 24 -6.39 10.52 -25.17
CA PHE A 24 -5.57 11.06 -24.09
C PHE A 24 -6.44 11.33 -22.87
N GLN A 25 -5.99 10.84 -21.73
CA GLN A 25 -6.56 11.17 -20.43
C GLN A 25 -5.46 11.09 -19.38
N PHE A 26 -5.49 12.02 -18.44
CA PHE A 26 -4.53 12.09 -17.35
C PHE A 26 -5.29 12.16 -16.03
N GLU A 27 -4.80 11.46 -15.02
CA GLU A 27 -5.33 11.52 -13.67
C GLU A 27 -4.32 12.23 -12.77
N PHE A 28 -4.75 13.29 -12.10
CA PHE A 28 -3.94 14.05 -11.15
C PHE A 28 -4.41 13.73 -9.74
N SER A 29 -3.51 13.76 -8.75
CA SER A 29 -3.81 13.36 -7.38
C SER A 29 -3.32 14.37 -6.35
N CYS A 30 -4.07 14.54 -5.27
CA CYS A 30 -3.64 15.39 -4.15
C CYS A 30 -2.48 14.72 -3.40
N ALA A 31 -1.36 15.42 -3.20
CA ALA A 31 -0.20 14.88 -2.47
C ALA A 31 -0.44 14.60 -0.97
N ARG A 32 -1.59 15.02 -0.41
CA ARG A 32 -1.96 14.83 0.99
C ARG A 32 -3.02 13.74 1.20
N CYS A 33 -4.16 13.82 0.50
CA CYS A 33 -5.28 12.89 0.68
C CYS A 33 -5.42 11.87 -0.44
N TYR A 34 -4.64 11.98 -1.52
CA TYR A 34 -4.72 11.12 -2.71
C TYR A 34 -6.07 11.17 -3.45
N ASP A 35 -6.93 12.15 -3.15
CA ASP A 35 -8.09 12.44 -4.00
C ASP A 35 -7.62 12.72 -5.42
N THR A 36 -8.29 12.09 -6.38
CA THR A 36 -7.95 12.21 -7.78
C THR A 36 -8.91 13.13 -8.52
N TRP A 37 -8.39 13.78 -9.54
CA TRP A 37 -9.16 14.49 -10.54
C TRP A 37 -8.67 14.06 -11.91
N ARG A 38 -9.59 13.72 -12.82
CA ARG A 38 -9.25 13.27 -14.17
C ARG A 38 -9.50 14.39 -15.16
N SER A 39 -8.56 14.56 -16.09
CA SER A 39 -8.77 15.42 -17.23
C SER A 39 -9.94 14.90 -18.07
N PRO A 40 -10.65 15.80 -18.78
CA PRO A 40 -11.55 15.39 -19.85
C PRO A 40 -10.85 14.44 -20.82
N PHE A 41 -11.58 13.45 -21.31
CA PHE A 41 -11.06 12.51 -22.30
C PHE A 41 -10.99 13.19 -23.67
N GLU A 42 -9.83 13.05 -24.32
CA GLU A 42 -9.62 13.60 -25.66
C GLU A 42 -9.41 12.48 -26.68
N PRO A 43 -10.34 12.27 -27.63
CA PRO A 43 -10.19 11.20 -28.60
C PRO A 43 -9.01 11.44 -29.53
N TYR A 44 -8.20 10.41 -29.77
CA TYR A 44 -7.11 10.46 -30.75
C TYR A 44 -7.58 9.87 -32.09
N GLY A 45 -7.68 10.73 -33.10
CA GLY A 45 -8.15 10.36 -34.44
C GLY A 45 -7.06 9.84 -35.38
N GLY A 46 -5.80 9.76 -34.95
CA GLY A 46 -4.68 9.43 -35.84
C GLY A 46 -4.78 8.06 -36.53
N GLU A 47 -5.44 7.09 -35.88
CA GLU A 47 -5.68 5.75 -36.46
C GLU A 47 -7.04 5.64 -37.18
N ARG A 48 -8.03 6.46 -36.80
CA ARG A 48 -9.35 6.50 -37.45
C ARG A 48 -9.29 7.05 -38.87
N ALA A 49 -8.18 7.69 -39.25
CA ALA A 49 -7.91 8.11 -40.61
C ALA A 49 -7.60 6.93 -41.57
N ALA A 50 -7.13 5.78 -41.07
CA ALA A 50 -6.87 4.62 -41.92
C ALA A 50 -8.16 3.88 -42.31
N THR A 51 -9.20 3.93 -41.48
CA THR A 51 -10.44 3.15 -41.70
C THR A 51 -11.31 3.70 -42.83
N TRP A 52 -11.26 5.01 -43.11
CA TRP A 52 -12.01 5.58 -44.25
C TRP A 52 -11.28 5.44 -45.59
N LEU A 53 -9.95 5.31 -45.58
CA LEU A 53 -9.17 5.01 -46.80
C LEU A 53 -9.29 3.54 -47.23
N GLY A 54 -9.61 2.62 -46.32
CA GLY A 54 -9.75 1.18 -46.61
C GLY A 54 -11.14 0.74 -47.10
N LYS A 55 -12.18 1.58 -47.06
CA LYS A 55 -13.55 1.19 -47.45
C LYS A 55 -14.06 1.84 -48.75
N GLY A 56 -13.21 2.56 -49.47
CA GLY A 56 -13.59 3.37 -50.64
C GLY A 56 -12.86 3.03 -51.95
N VAL A 57 -12.16 1.90 -52.05
CA VAL A 57 -11.39 1.53 -53.27
C VAL A 57 -11.90 0.28 -54.01
N ASP A 58 -12.99 -0.34 -53.57
CA ASP A 58 -13.54 -1.55 -54.21
C ASP A 58 -14.36 -1.29 -55.50
N ALA A 59 -14.44 -0.04 -55.98
CA ALA A 59 -15.24 0.30 -57.17
C ALA A 59 -14.44 0.87 -58.36
N ALA A 60 -13.11 0.95 -58.29
CA ALA A 60 -12.31 1.62 -59.34
C ALA A 60 -11.11 0.82 -59.88
N TRP A 61 -11.04 -0.50 -59.66
CA TRP A 61 -9.93 -1.35 -60.12
C TRP A 61 -10.29 -2.31 -61.28
N GLY A 62 -11.15 -1.86 -62.19
CA GLY A 62 -11.50 -2.61 -63.40
C GLY A 62 -10.65 -2.30 -64.63
N LEU A 63 -9.73 -1.32 -64.61
CA LEU A 63 -9.20 -0.76 -65.87
C LEU A 63 -7.74 -0.32 -65.91
N LEU A 64 -6.92 -0.58 -64.88
CA LEU A 64 -5.49 -0.23 -64.93
C LEU A 64 -4.63 -1.41 -64.52
N GLY A 65 -3.88 -1.93 -65.49
CA GLY A 65 -3.13 -3.18 -65.43
C GLY A 65 -2.03 -3.22 -64.37
N ARG A 66 -1.99 -4.36 -63.68
CA ARG A 66 -0.80 -5.19 -63.40
C ARG A 66 0.56 -4.46 -63.38
N THR A 67 0.88 -3.75 -62.30
CA THR A 67 2.25 -3.59 -61.77
C THR A 67 2.17 -3.23 -60.28
N GLY A 68 2.99 -3.88 -59.43
CA GLY A 68 3.22 -3.43 -58.05
C GLY A 68 2.80 -4.41 -56.95
N THR A 69 3.59 -5.46 -56.77
CA THR A 69 3.69 -6.22 -55.52
C THR A 69 4.13 -5.32 -54.36
N GLY A 70 3.39 -5.37 -53.24
CA GLY A 70 3.92 -5.09 -51.90
C GLY A 70 4.06 -3.63 -51.48
N LEU A 71 2.98 -3.03 -50.98
CA LEU A 71 3.05 -1.85 -50.11
C LEU A 71 2.03 -2.00 -48.97
N SER A 72 2.34 -2.87 -48.00
CA SER A 72 1.54 -3.04 -46.77
C SER A 72 2.35 -2.86 -45.48
N SER A 73 3.54 -2.23 -45.53
CA SER A 73 4.38 -2.00 -44.34
C SER A 73 4.84 -0.56 -44.14
N ALA A 74 4.32 0.41 -44.90
CA ALA A 74 4.70 1.82 -44.78
C ALA A 74 3.61 2.73 -44.15
N ALA A 75 2.39 2.23 -43.95
CA ALA A 75 1.28 3.02 -43.36
C ALA A 75 1.38 3.14 -41.83
N ASP A 76 1.93 2.12 -41.15
CA ASP A 76 2.05 2.11 -39.68
C ASP A 76 3.12 3.08 -39.15
N GLY A 77 4.12 3.43 -39.99
CA GLY A 77 5.20 4.35 -39.62
C GLY A 77 4.79 5.83 -39.57
N LEU A 78 3.71 6.21 -40.25
CA LEU A 78 3.21 7.60 -40.27
C LEU A 78 2.09 7.84 -39.25
N ALA A 79 1.29 6.82 -38.90
CA ALA A 79 0.26 6.92 -37.87
C ALA A 79 0.85 7.15 -36.46
N GLY A 80 2.07 6.64 -36.21
CA GLY A 80 2.82 6.87 -34.97
C GLY A 80 3.54 8.20 -34.88
N ALA A 81 3.79 8.88 -36.00
CA ALA A 81 4.64 10.08 -36.07
C ALA A 81 4.01 11.34 -35.43
N GLY A 82 2.73 11.29 -35.07
CA GLY A 82 2.02 12.39 -34.40
C GLY A 82 1.73 12.17 -32.92
N TRP A 83 1.75 10.92 -32.43
CA TRP A 83 1.24 10.55 -31.10
C TRP A 83 1.93 11.28 -29.96
N GLY A 84 3.27 11.36 -29.98
CA GLY A 84 4.02 12.05 -28.93
C GLY A 84 3.65 13.53 -28.83
N ARG A 85 3.59 14.23 -29.97
CA ARG A 85 3.27 15.66 -30.01
C ARG A 85 1.82 15.95 -29.64
N SER A 86 0.87 15.12 -30.08
CA SER A 86 -0.55 15.26 -29.71
C SER A 86 -0.76 14.96 -28.22
N ARG A 87 -0.09 13.93 -27.68
CA ARG A 87 -0.09 13.63 -26.25
C ARG A 87 0.46 14.79 -25.44
N ASP A 88 1.61 15.35 -25.82
CA ASP A 88 2.23 16.46 -25.07
C ASP A 88 1.31 17.71 -25.09
N THR A 89 0.61 17.96 -26.20
CA THR A 89 -0.36 19.05 -26.32
C THR A 89 -1.63 18.79 -25.48
N ALA A 90 -2.09 17.54 -25.40
CA ALA A 90 -3.19 17.14 -24.52
C ALA A 90 -2.77 17.23 -23.05
N PHE A 91 -1.53 16.87 -22.72
CA PHE A 91 -0.99 16.95 -21.36
C PHE A 91 -0.87 18.39 -20.87
N GLN A 92 -0.39 19.32 -21.72
CA GLN A 92 -0.37 20.74 -21.37
C GLN A 92 -1.76 21.27 -21.03
N ARG A 93 -2.78 20.96 -21.85
CA ARG A 93 -4.17 21.34 -21.57
C ARG A 93 -4.71 20.68 -20.30
N ALA A 94 -4.32 19.43 -20.04
CA ALA A 94 -4.69 18.73 -18.81
C ALA A 94 -4.10 19.42 -17.58
N ILE A 95 -2.86 19.92 -17.66
CA ILE A 95 -2.22 20.70 -16.59
C ILE A 95 -2.91 22.04 -16.37
N ASP A 96 -3.22 22.77 -17.44
CA ASP A 96 -3.89 24.08 -17.33
C ASP A 96 -5.25 23.93 -16.62
N ASN A 97 -5.99 22.86 -16.93
CA ASN A 97 -7.21 22.52 -16.19
C ASN A 97 -6.92 22.11 -14.73
N ALA A 98 -5.87 21.31 -14.50
CA ALA A 98 -5.49 20.86 -13.16
C ALA A 98 -5.13 22.04 -12.23
N GLN A 99 -4.54 23.12 -12.75
CA GLN A 99 -4.22 24.32 -11.96
C GLN A 99 -5.47 24.96 -11.31
N GLY A 100 -6.66 24.78 -11.87
CA GLY A 100 -7.92 25.23 -11.26
C GLY A 100 -8.40 24.34 -10.10
N HIS A 101 -7.90 23.10 -10.02
CA HIS A 101 -8.35 22.11 -9.02
C HIS A 101 -7.34 21.91 -7.88
N PHE A 102 -6.07 22.25 -8.09
CA PHE A 102 -5.00 22.06 -7.13
C PHE A 102 -4.26 23.36 -6.83
N ASN A 103 -3.86 23.53 -5.57
CA ASN A 103 -3.09 24.67 -5.09
C ASN A 103 -1.65 24.22 -4.83
N ARG A 104 -0.67 24.95 -5.35
CA ARG A 104 0.76 24.68 -5.13
C ARG A 104 1.23 25.33 -3.83
N CYS A 105 1.74 24.53 -2.91
CA CYS A 105 2.27 25.00 -1.64
C CYS A 105 3.54 25.83 -1.81
N ALA A 106 3.58 27.03 -1.25
CA ALA A 106 4.76 27.89 -1.30
C ALA A 106 5.98 27.32 -0.53
N ARG A 107 5.74 26.42 0.44
CA ARG A 107 6.82 25.81 1.26
C ARG A 107 7.34 24.49 0.69
N CYS A 108 6.47 23.50 0.50
CA CYS A 108 6.90 22.17 0.05
C CYS A 108 6.77 21.97 -1.46
N THR A 109 6.22 22.93 -2.20
CA THR A 109 5.98 22.87 -3.66
C THR A 109 5.03 21.77 -4.14
N ASP A 110 4.44 21.00 -3.21
CA ASP A 110 3.40 20.02 -3.50
C ASP A 110 2.10 20.68 -3.98
N TYR A 111 1.40 19.99 -4.89
CA TYR A 111 0.04 20.35 -5.31
C TYR A 111 -0.98 19.59 -4.46
N VAL A 112 -1.92 20.32 -3.85
CA VAL A 112 -2.98 19.76 -2.99
C VAL A 112 -4.35 20.27 -3.39
N CYS A 113 -5.38 19.44 -3.21
CA CYS A 113 -6.76 19.84 -3.49
C CYS A 113 -7.23 20.95 -2.52
N GLY A 114 -8.32 21.65 -2.83
CA GLY A 114 -8.86 22.72 -1.99
C GLY A 114 -9.15 22.32 -0.53
N ARG A 115 -9.54 21.06 -0.27
CA ARG A 115 -9.76 20.53 1.08
C ARG A 115 -8.47 20.37 1.90
N CYS A 116 -7.34 20.25 1.22
CA CYS A 116 -6.01 20.10 1.81
C CYS A 116 -5.22 21.40 1.83
N TRP A 117 -5.85 22.52 1.44
CA TRP A 117 -5.23 23.82 1.31
C TRP A 117 -5.63 24.74 2.46
N ASN A 118 -4.64 25.40 3.08
CA ASN A 118 -4.85 26.49 4.00
C ASN A 118 -4.79 27.81 3.22
N ALA A 119 -5.96 28.30 2.80
CA ALA A 119 -6.08 29.52 2.00
C ALA A 119 -5.56 30.77 2.72
N ALA A 120 -5.72 30.84 4.05
CA ALA A 120 -5.28 31.99 4.84
C ALA A 120 -3.75 32.16 4.85
N GLN A 121 -3.01 31.06 4.74
CA GLN A 121 -1.54 31.05 4.80
C GLN A 121 -0.87 30.79 3.44
N GLY A 122 -1.64 30.44 2.40
CA GLY A 122 -1.07 30.05 1.11
C GLY A 122 -0.20 28.78 1.19
N LEU A 123 -0.56 27.85 2.10
CA LEU A 123 0.21 26.65 2.40
C LEU A 123 -0.70 25.41 2.43
N CYS A 124 -0.14 24.22 2.19
CA CYS A 124 -0.89 22.99 2.40
C CYS A 124 -1.09 22.72 3.90
N LEU A 125 -2.15 21.99 4.26
CA LEU A 125 -2.45 21.59 5.65
C LEU A 125 -1.45 20.58 6.24
N ARG A 126 -0.44 20.13 5.48
CA ARG A 126 0.73 19.43 6.02
C ARG A 126 1.78 20.42 6.56
N CYS A 127 1.95 21.56 5.88
CA CYS A 127 2.91 22.60 6.24
C CYS A 127 2.36 23.62 7.24
N ALA A 128 1.07 23.92 7.17
CA ALA A 128 0.34 24.81 8.06
C ALA A 128 -1.01 24.17 8.43
N PRO A 129 -0.99 23.15 9.30
CA PRO A 129 -2.21 22.47 9.73
C PRO A 129 -3.14 23.42 10.49
N ASP A 130 -4.40 23.01 10.61
CA ASP A 130 -5.37 23.74 11.43
C ASP A 130 -5.00 23.65 12.91
N THR A 131 -4.89 24.79 13.58
CA THR A 131 -4.40 24.86 14.96
C THR A 131 -5.37 24.22 15.95
N ALA A 132 -6.68 24.30 15.71
CA ALA A 132 -7.68 23.68 16.58
C ALA A 132 -7.64 22.14 16.45
N ALA A 133 -7.52 21.63 15.22
CA ALA A 133 -7.34 20.21 14.95
C ALA A 133 -6.05 19.67 15.61
N GLU A 134 -4.93 20.38 15.49
CA GLU A 134 -3.67 19.98 16.13
C GLU A 134 -3.75 20.02 17.66
N ALA A 135 -4.40 21.03 18.24
CA ALA A 135 -4.61 21.11 19.69
C ALA A 135 -5.43 19.93 20.21
N MET A 136 -6.53 19.58 19.54
CA MET A 136 -7.35 18.41 19.89
C MET A 136 -6.57 17.11 19.71
N ALA A 137 -5.82 16.96 18.62
CA ALA A 137 -4.99 15.78 18.38
C ALA A 137 -3.86 15.64 19.43
N ALA A 138 -3.27 16.74 19.89
CA ALA A 138 -2.28 16.74 20.96
C ALA A 138 -2.89 16.33 22.32
N GLN A 139 -4.06 16.87 22.66
CA GLN A 139 -4.80 16.47 23.86
C GLN A 139 -5.12 14.96 23.85
N GLN A 140 -5.63 14.45 22.72
CA GLN A 140 -5.92 13.01 22.59
C GLN A 140 -4.67 12.14 22.67
N ARG A 141 -3.54 12.58 22.08
CA ARG A 141 -2.25 11.89 22.23
C ARG A 141 -1.84 11.80 23.70
N GLY A 142 -1.90 12.91 24.45
CA GLY A 142 -1.57 12.91 25.88
C GLY A 142 -2.47 11.98 26.71
N LEU A 143 -3.77 11.92 26.39
CA LEU A 143 -4.69 10.98 27.03
C LEU A 143 -4.32 9.52 26.73
N ASN A 144 -4.02 9.20 25.48
CA ASN A 144 -3.63 7.85 25.07
C ASN A 144 -2.30 7.43 25.69
N ASP A 145 -1.33 8.33 25.79
CA ASP A 145 -0.04 8.07 26.43
C ASP A 145 -0.23 7.73 27.91
N MET A 146 -1.03 8.52 28.63
CA MET A 146 -1.32 8.27 30.04
C MET A 146 -2.11 6.96 30.24
N ALA A 147 -3.12 6.71 29.39
CA ALA A 147 -3.90 5.48 29.43
C ALA A 147 -3.01 4.25 29.20
N SER A 148 -2.10 4.33 28.24
CA SER A 148 -1.15 3.26 27.93
C SER A 148 -0.21 3.01 29.10
N GLN A 149 0.39 4.06 29.68
CA GLN A 149 1.26 3.93 30.86
C GLN A 149 0.53 3.26 32.04
N ARG A 150 -0.72 3.67 32.32
CA ARG A 150 -1.54 3.03 33.37
C ARG A 150 -1.83 1.56 33.07
N ALA A 151 -2.17 1.24 31.83
CA ALA A 151 -2.43 -0.14 31.42
C ALA A 151 -1.17 -1.02 31.56
N TYR A 152 0.00 -0.52 31.14
CA TYR A 152 1.27 -1.21 31.32
C TYR A 152 1.62 -1.42 32.80
N ALA A 153 1.45 -0.40 33.65
CA ALA A 153 1.70 -0.51 35.09
C ALA A 153 0.78 -1.54 35.76
N ALA A 154 -0.50 -1.54 35.43
CA ALA A 154 -1.45 -2.54 35.93
C ALA A 154 -1.06 -3.96 35.48
N GLY A 155 -0.61 -4.13 34.23
CA GLY A 155 -0.10 -5.39 33.72
C GLY A 155 1.16 -5.87 34.45
N GLN A 156 2.10 -4.96 34.74
CA GLN A 156 3.29 -5.28 35.54
C GLN A 156 2.93 -5.72 36.96
N GLN A 157 1.96 -5.04 37.59
CA GLN A 157 1.47 -5.42 38.92
C GLN A 157 0.81 -6.79 38.91
N ALA A 158 -0.07 -7.07 37.95
CA ALA A 158 -0.65 -8.41 37.79
C ALA A 158 0.43 -9.48 37.55
N GLY A 159 1.45 -9.12 36.77
CA GLY A 159 2.63 -9.94 36.50
C GLY A 159 3.50 -10.25 37.72
N GLN A 160 3.39 -9.53 38.85
CA GLN A 160 4.16 -9.85 40.06
C GLN A 160 3.81 -11.23 40.62
N SER A 161 2.58 -11.69 40.43
CA SER A 161 2.16 -13.05 40.79
C SER A 161 2.59 -14.12 39.79
N TYR A 162 3.14 -13.73 38.64
CA TYR A 162 3.62 -14.67 37.64
C TYR A 162 5.03 -15.12 37.96
N ASP A 163 5.20 -16.37 38.35
CA ASP A 163 6.53 -16.97 38.51
C ASP A 163 7.07 -17.41 37.13
N PRO A 164 8.14 -16.77 36.60
CA PRO A 164 8.74 -17.17 35.32
C PRO A 164 9.53 -18.47 35.41
N ASN A 165 9.89 -18.95 36.60
CA ASN A 165 10.73 -20.12 36.79
C ASN A 165 9.94 -21.42 37.00
N THR A 166 8.63 -21.35 37.23
CA THR A 166 7.77 -22.54 37.27
C THR A 166 7.84 -23.26 35.90
N PRO A 167 8.28 -24.52 35.84
CA PRO A 167 8.31 -25.31 34.60
C PRO A 167 6.89 -25.47 34.05
N ARG A 168 6.68 -25.12 32.78
CA ARG A 168 5.37 -25.17 32.12
C ARG A 168 5.48 -25.96 30.82
N GLN A 169 4.78 -27.07 30.74
CA GLN A 169 4.58 -27.80 29.49
C GLN A 169 3.42 -27.13 28.73
N LEU A 170 3.65 -26.63 27.51
CA LEU A 170 2.65 -25.90 26.70
C LEU A 170 1.77 -26.81 25.83
N VAL A 171 2.24 -28.01 25.54
CA VAL A 171 1.53 -29.03 24.75
C VAL A 171 1.60 -30.35 25.50
N CYS A 172 0.47 -30.97 25.77
CA CYS A 172 0.42 -32.22 26.52
C CYS A 172 1.14 -33.36 25.77
N PRO A 173 2.14 -34.04 26.37
CA PRO A 173 2.85 -35.13 25.71
C PRO A 173 1.96 -36.38 25.51
N ASN A 174 0.90 -36.52 26.31
CA ASN A 174 -0.01 -37.68 26.25
C ASN A 174 -1.07 -37.55 25.13
N CYS A 175 -1.69 -36.38 24.99
CA CYS A 175 -2.83 -36.19 24.08
C CYS A 175 -2.68 -35.01 23.09
N ARG A 176 -1.55 -34.29 23.12
CA ARG A 176 -1.22 -33.14 22.28
C ARG A 176 -2.13 -31.91 22.39
N THR A 177 -3.05 -31.88 23.35
CA THR A 177 -3.84 -30.68 23.65
C THR A 177 -2.93 -29.54 24.09
N GLU A 178 -3.22 -28.30 23.63
CA GLU A 178 -2.56 -27.10 24.11
C GLU A 178 -3.01 -26.77 25.54
N THR A 179 -2.05 -26.68 26.45
CA THR A 179 -2.30 -26.61 27.90
C THR A 179 -2.08 -25.20 28.46
N ARG A 180 -1.44 -24.33 27.66
CA ARG A 180 -1.11 -22.94 28.01
C ARG A 180 -0.35 -22.81 29.33
N GLY A 181 0.42 -23.84 29.69
CA GLY A 181 1.20 -23.87 30.92
C GLY A 181 0.41 -24.14 32.20
N ALA A 182 -0.80 -24.68 32.09
CA ALA A 182 -1.53 -25.22 33.24
C ALA A 182 -0.81 -26.43 33.86
N ALA A 183 -0.97 -26.64 35.17
CA ALA A 183 -0.40 -27.80 35.87
C ALA A 183 -1.01 -29.14 35.42
N PHE A 184 -2.23 -29.12 34.88
CA PHE A 184 -2.94 -30.29 34.36
C PHE A 184 -3.43 -30.04 32.94
N CYS A 185 -3.41 -31.09 32.11
CA CYS A 185 -3.95 -31.04 30.76
C CYS A 185 -5.48 -30.97 30.81
N SER A 186 -6.05 -29.94 30.22
CA SER A 186 -7.52 -29.77 30.09
C SER A 186 -8.18 -30.83 29.20
N GLY A 187 -7.44 -31.47 28.29
CA GLY A 187 -7.98 -32.48 27.38
C GLY A 187 -8.01 -33.90 27.95
N CYS A 188 -7.06 -34.27 28.82
CA CYS A 188 -6.93 -35.66 29.29
C CYS A 188 -6.59 -35.81 30.79
N GLY A 189 -6.46 -34.71 31.54
CA GLY A 189 -6.15 -34.74 32.98
C GLY A 189 -4.69 -35.05 33.33
N TYR A 190 -3.82 -35.32 32.34
CA TYR A 190 -2.41 -35.60 32.59
C TYR A 190 -1.72 -34.44 33.34
N HIS A 191 -0.92 -34.76 34.36
CA HIS A 191 -0.20 -33.76 35.15
C HIS A 191 1.11 -33.37 34.44
N LEU A 192 1.30 -32.09 34.19
CA LEU A 192 2.23 -31.56 33.18
C LEU A 192 3.51 -30.96 33.75
N ALA A 193 3.53 -30.66 35.05
CA ALA A 193 4.66 -30.03 35.72
C ALA A 193 4.99 -30.82 37.01
N GLN A 194 5.87 -31.81 36.91
CA GLN A 194 6.50 -32.39 38.10
C GLN A 194 8.00 -32.11 38.09
N SER A 195 8.49 -31.54 39.19
CA SER A 195 9.88 -31.70 39.57
C SER A 195 10.12 -33.21 39.79
N PRO A 196 11.14 -33.81 39.16
CA PRO A 196 11.44 -35.23 39.32
C PRO A 196 11.63 -35.57 40.80
N GLN A 197 11.04 -36.65 41.29
CA GLN A 197 11.18 -37.10 42.69
C GLN A 197 12.04 -38.37 42.75
N CYS A 198 12.79 -38.54 43.84
CA CYS A 198 13.57 -39.75 44.08
C CYS A 198 12.64 -40.93 44.33
N SER A 199 12.83 -42.02 43.60
CA SER A 199 12.05 -43.25 43.72
C SER A 199 12.19 -43.95 45.09
N SER A 200 13.29 -43.72 45.83
CA SER A 200 13.54 -44.38 47.11
C SER A 200 13.14 -43.56 48.33
N CYS A 201 13.33 -42.24 48.31
CA CYS A 201 13.11 -41.39 49.49
C CYS A 201 12.11 -40.25 49.23
N SER A 202 11.53 -40.18 48.03
CA SER A 202 10.57 -39.15 47.58
C SER A 202 11.07 -37.71 47.62
N ALA A 203 12.36 -37.48 47.88
CA ALA A 203 12.96 -36.15 47.84
C ALA A 203 12.91 -35.57 46.41
N ALA A 204 12.62 -34.28 46.29
CA ALA A 204 12.69 -33.58 45.00
C ALA A 204 14.12 -33.60 44.46
N LEU A 205 14.27 -33.99 43.20
CA LEU A 205 15.53 -34.04 42.48
C LEU A 205 15.72 -32.75 41.67
N PRO A 206 16.93 -32.18 41.65
CA PRO A 206 17.27 -31.11 40.71
C PRO A 206 17.05 -31.58 39.26
N GLU A 207 16.72 -30.64 38.38
CA GLU A 207 16.70 -30.93 36.94
C GLU A 207 18.08 -31.46 36.48
N GLY A 208 18.08 -32.51 35.67
CA GLY A 208 19.31 -33.17 35.22
C GLY A 208 20.09 -34.01 36.25
N ALA A 209 19.66 -34.14 37.51
CA ALA A 209 20.38 -34.95 38.51
C ALA A 209 20.40 -36.45 38.14
N ALA A 210 21.58 -37.07 38.11
CA ALA A 210 21.74 -38.52 37.84
C ALA A 210 21.56 -39.39 39.10
N PHE A 211 21.81 -38.83 40.28
CA PHE A 211 21.66 -39.49 41.58
C PHE A 211 20.95 -38.56 42.57
N CYS A 212 20.23 -39.15 43.53
CA CYS A 212 19.62 -38.40 44.62
C CYS A 212 20.70 -37.87 45.58
N PRO A 213 20.76 -36.56 45.85
CA PRO A 213 21.73 -36.00 46.79
C PRO A 213 21.52 -36.46 48.24
N GLY A 214 20.30 -36.85 48.61
CA GLY A 214 19.95 -37.22 49.98
C GLY A 214 20.23 -38.69 50.33
N CYS A 215 20.01 -39.61 49.39
CA CYS A 215 20.13 -41.05 49.67
C CYS A 215 21.00 -41.81 48.66
N GLY A 216 21.58 -41.14 47.67
CA GLY A 216 22.47 -41.75 46.67
C GLY A 216 21.78 -42.63 45.63
N THR A 217 20.45 -42.83 45.72
CA THR A 217 19.71 -43.64 44.74
C THR A 217 19.79 -43.02 43.35
N ARG A 218 20.13 -43.83 42.35
CA ARG A 218 20.14 -43.41 40.94
C ARG A 218 18.72 -43.02 40.51
N ARG A 219 18.60 -41.91 39.78
CA ARG A 219 17.32 -41.41 39.26
C ARG A 219 16.64 -42.42 38.35
#